data_AF-A0A522U1N7-F1
#
_entry.id   AF-A0A522U1N7-F1
#
_cell.length_a   1.000
_cell.length_b   1.000
_cell.length_c   1.000
_cell.angle_alpha   90.00
_cell.angle_beta   90.00
_cell.angle_gamma   90.00
#
_symmetry.space_group_name_H-M   'P 1'
#
loop_
_entity.id
_entity.type
_entity.pdbx_description
1 polymer ?
#
loop_
_entity_poly.entity_id
_entity_poly.type
_entity_poly.pdbx_seq_one_letter_code
_entity_poly.pdbx_strand_id
1 'polypeptide(L)'
;MAAVTMPVESERATETRRRSLLAESDGLLDDVETLRLEDRSEAPPRLREAIRALQLRLGRRNPPLPPATLHAAHDLVFAVQQRLMAANPNHPRPNRHAGRPGGQPVVTIVGEGRRWKVLTLPPPGGSVSDDEWLELVDCTVERAWDRWCYAQQHAIRAARERFKAPVAVAVAHTAWSNYWELHQEAQRIRERLRVPRARPNAGTSAAPRA
;
A
#
# COMPACT_ATOMS: atom_id res chain seq x y z
N MET A 1 -2.08 32.53 -13.08
CA MET A 1 -2.54 31.24 -12.56
C MET A 1 -1.45 30.69 -11.67
N ALA A 2 -1.67 30.69 -10.35
CA ALA A 2 -0.66 30.30 -9.36
C ALA A 2 -0.50 28.78 -9.31
N ALA A 3 0.71 28.30 -9.54
CA ALA A 3 1.09 26.91 -9.32
C ALA A 3 0.99 26.62 -7.82
N VAL A 4 0.07 25.74 -7.43
CA VAL A 4 -0.02 25.20 -6.06
C VAL A 4 1.15 24.22 -5.89
N THR A 5 2.30 24.75 -5.48
CA THR A 5 3.49 23.96 -5.19
C THR A 5 3.48 23.56 -3.71
N MET A 6 2.63 22.63 -3.29
CA MET A 6 2.78 21.84 -2.05
C MET A 6 2.12 20.48 -2.26
N PRO A 7 2.83 19.33 -2.09
CA PRO A 7 2.78 18.68 -0.76
C PRO A 7 3.97 17.78 -0.36
N VAL A 8 5.17 17.90 -0.94
CA VAL A 8 6.29 16.97 -0.59
C VAL A 8 6.71 17.07 0.89
N GLU A 9 6.67 18.27 1.47
CA GLU A 9 6.97 18.48 2.90
C GLU A 9 5.86 17.93 3.83
N SER A 10 4.60 18.04 3.41
CA SER A 10 3.44 17.52 4.15
C SER A 10 3.43 15.99 4.19
N GLU A 11 3.81 15.34 3.08
CA GLU A 11 3.94 13.89 3.00
C GLU A 11 5.09 13.37 3.88
N ARG A 12 6.25 14.04 3.84
CA ARG A 12 7.39 13.71 4.72
C ARG A 12 7.05 13.91 6.20
N ALA A 13 6.38 15.00 6.56
CA ALA A 13 5.93 15.24 7.94
C ALA A 13 4.93 14.17 8.42
N THR A 14 4.03 13.74 7.53
CA THR A 14 3.05 12.68 7.81
C THR A 14 3.75 11.32 8.01
N GLU A 15 4.73 10.99 7.18
CA GLU A 15 5.52 9.76 7.30
C GLU A 15 6.39 9.76 8.57
N THR A 16 7.06 10.87 8.90
CA THR A 16 7.83 11.02 10.14
C THR A 16 6.93 10.84 11.36
N ARG A 17 5.74 11.45 11.35
CA ARG A 17 4.73 11.27 12.41
C ARG A 17 4.28 9.82 12.52
N ARG A 18 4.03 9.13 11.39
CA ARG A 18 3.65 7.71 11.37
C ARG A 18 4.74 6.82 11.96
N ARG A 19 6.00 7.03 11.60
CA ARG A 19 7.16 6.29 12.14
C ARG A 19 7.35 6.51 13.64
N SER A 20 7.23 7.76 14.09
CA SER A 20 7.29 8.09 15.52
C SER A 20 6.18 7.39 16.32
N LEU A 21 4.94 7.39 15.81
CA LEU A 21 3.83 6.69 16.47
C LEU A 21 4.01 5.17 16.44
N LEU A 22 4.66 4.62 15.42
CA LEU A 22 4.96 3.19 15.34
C LEU A 22 6.03 2.79 16.37
N ALA A 23 7.11 3.57 16.47
CA ALA A 23 8.14 3.35 17.50
C ALA A 23 7.58 3.47 18.92
N GLU A 24 6.66 4.42 19.14
CA GLU A 24 5.96 4.57 20.41
C GLU A 24 5.03 3.39 20.71
N SER A 25 4.35 2.82 19.70
CA SER A 25 3.58 1.59 19.89
C SER A 25 4.45 0.37 20.17
N ASP A 26 5.64 0.28 19.58
CA ASP A 26 6.60 -0.81 19.84
C ASP A 26 7.05 -0.77 21.31
N GLY A 27 7.41 0.41 21.84
CA GLY A 27 7.77 0.57 23.25
C GLY A 27 6.63 0.19 24.22
N LEU A 28 5.36 0.47 23.86
CA LEU A 28 4.22 0.05 24.67
C LEU A 28 3.97 -1.47 24.62
N LEU A 29 4.31 -2.15 23.52
CA LEU A 29 4.29 -3.61 23.51
C LEU A 29 5.39 -4.20 24.38
N ASP A 30 6.59 -3.62 24.35
CA ASP A 30 7.68 -4.05 25.22
C ASP A 30 7.31 -3.88 26.71
N ASP A 31 6.64 -2.77 27.07
CA ASP A 31 6.10 -2.56 28.42
C ASP A 31 5.04 -3.59 28.80
N VAL A 32 4.11 -3.91 27.88
CA VAL A 32 3.08 -4.95 28.09
C VAL A 32 3.74 -6.31 28.30
N GLU A 33 4.73 -6.66 27.48
CA GLU A 33 5.40 -7.95 27.55
C GLU A 33 6.25 -8.08 28.82
N THR A 34 6.93 -7.01 29.22
CA THR A 34 7.66 -6.94 30.51
C THR A 34 6.72 -7.23 31.68
N LEU A 35 5.53 -6.62 31.70
CA LEU A 35 4.53 -6.85 32.75
C LEU A 35 3.92 -8.25 32.70
N ARG A 36 3.81 -8.85 31.50
CA ARG A 36 3.38 -10.25 31.36
C ARG A 36 4.44 -11.22 31.89
N LEU A 37 5.73 -10.95 31.65
CA LEU A 37 6.84 -11.73 32.18
C LEU A 37 6.96 -11.62 33.72
N GLU A 38 6.47 -10.53 34.31
CA GLU A 38 6.29 -10.37 35.76
C GLU A 38 5.01 -11.05 36.30
N ASP A 39 4.33 -11.89 35.52
CA ASP A 39 3.06 -12.57 35.85
C ASP A 39 1.93 -11.62 36.26
N ARG A 40 1.96 -10.35 35.82
CA ARG A 40 0.85 -9.42 36.03
C ARG A 40 -0.26 -9.67 35.00
N SER A 41 -1.50 -9.45 35.42
CA SER A 41 -2.67 -9.59 34.55
C SER A 41 -3.38 -8.25 34.28
N GLU A 42 -3.26 -7.31 35.22
CA GLU A 42 -3.87 -5.98 35.14
C GLU A 42 -2.93 -4.96 34.49
N ALA A 43 -3.50 -4.06 33.69
CA ALA A 43 -2.76 -2.98 33.08
C ALA A 43 -2.57 -1.81 34.08
N PRO A 44 -1.33 -1.42 34.42
CA PRO A 44 -1.08 -0.29 35.31
C PRO A 44 -1.67 1.02 34.76
N PRO A 45 -2.12 1.96 35.60
CA PRO A 45 -2.71 3.22 35.16
C PRO A 45 -1.86 4.00 34.14
N ARG A 46 -0.53 3.99 34.34
CA ARG A 46 0.43 4.63 33.42
C ARG A 46 0.35 4.06 32.00
N LEU A 47 0.30 2.72 31.87
CA LEU A 47 0.18 2.05 30.57
C LEU A 47 -1.17 2.36 29.91
N ARG A 48 -2.25 2.38 30.70
CA ARG A 48 -3.61 2.70 30.24
C ARG A 48 -3.69 4.12 29.67
N GLU A 49 -3.08 5.08 30.34
CA GLU A 49 -3.00 6.48 29.92
C GLU A 49 -2.15 6.65 28.66
N ALA A 50 -0.99 5.99 28.59
CA ALA A 50 -0.12 6.04 27.42
C ALA A 50 -0.81 5.48 26.17
N ILE A 51 -1.50 4.34 26.30
CA ILE A 51 -2.30 3.75 25.22
C ILE A 51 -3.43 4.70 24.78
N ARG A 52 -4.12 5.34 25.73
CA ARG A 52 -5.17 6.32 25.43
C ARG A 52 -4.60 7.54 24.70
N ALA A 53 -3.47 8.07 25.14
CA ALA A 53 -2.79 9.21 24.52
C ALA A 53 -2.36 8.88 23.09
N LEU A 54 -1.82 7.68 22.85
CA LEU A 54 -1.46 7.20 21.51
C LEU A 54 -2.68 7.19 20.57
N GLN A 55 -3.82 6.69 21.04
CA GLN A 55 -5.05 6.66 20.25
C GLN A 55 -5.61 8.06 19.92
N LEU A 56 -5.52 9.00 20.85
CA LEU A 56 -5.91 10.39 20.64
C LEU A 56 -4.99 11.07 19.60
N ARG A 57 -3.68 10.85 19.68
CA ARG A 57 -2.69 11.36 18.71
C ARG A 57 -2.87 10.75 17.32
N LEU A 58 -3.45 9.56 17.24
CA LEU A 58 -3.91 8.91 16.02
C LEU A 58 -5.25 9.46 15.49
N GLY A 59 -5.85 10.46 16.13
CA GLY A 59 -7.04 11.14 15.67
C GLY A 59 -8.37 10.40 15.91
N ARG A 60 -8.40 9.39 16.80
CA ARG A 60 -9.69 8.83 17.24
C ARG A 60 -10.39 9.84 18.15
N ARG A 61 -11.51 10.38 17.68
CA ARG A 61 -12.36 11.34 18.43
C ARG A 61 -13.06 10.69 19.63
N ASN A 62 -13.33 9.38 19.56
CA ASN A 62 -13.81 8.55 20.66
C ASN A 62 -12.91 7.30 20.79
N PRO A 63 -11.83 7.35 21.59
CA PRO A 63 -11.04 6.15 21.85
C PRO A 63 -11.87 5.15 22.68
N PRO A 64 -11.73 3.82 22.45
CA PRO A 64 -12.26 2.81 23.37
C PRO A 64 -11.76 3.02 24.80
N LEU A 65 -12.50 2.45 25.75
CA LEU A 65 -12.18 2.52 27.18
C LEU A 65 -10.73 2.04 27.42
N PRO A 66 -9.98 2.69 28.33
CA PRO A 66 -8.60 2.30 28.62
C PRO A 66 -8.55 0.84 29.09
N PRO A 67 -7.70 -0.01 28.47
CA PRO A 67 -7.72 -1.46 28.69
C PRO A 67 -7.42 -1.75 30.17
N ALA A 68 -8.25 -2.54 30.83
CA ALA A 68 -8.02 -2.88 32.25
C ALA A 68 -7.03 -4.04 32.43
N THR A 69 -6.86 -4.87 31.40
CA THR A 69 -6.00 -6.06 31.41
C THR A 69 -4.84 -5.89 30.44
N LEU A 70 -3.72 -6.58 30.69
CA LEU A 70 -2.58 -6.61 29.77
C LEU A 70 -2.95 -7.23 28.42
N HIS A 71 -3.83 -8.22 28.41
CA HIS A 71 -4.33 -8.83 27.16
C HIS A 71 -5.10 -7.81 26.31
N ALA A 72 -6.02 -7.05 26.90
CA ALA A 72 -6.73 -5.99 26.18
C ALA A 72 -5.80 -4.85 25.75
N ALA A 73 -4.76 -4.56 26.53
CA ALA A 73 -3.74 -3.60 26.17
C ALA A 73 -2.93 -4.06 24.95
N HIS A 74 -2.49 -5.31 24.95
CA HIS A 74 -1.78 -5.96 23.85
C HIS A 74 -2.59 -5.87 22.54
N ASP A 75 -3.84 -6.35 22.53
CA ASP A 75 -4.68 -6.37 21.32
C ASP A 75 -4.89 -4.97 20.73
N LEU A 76 -5.04 -3.98 21.62
CA LEU A 76 -5.28 -2.61 21.23
C LEU A 76 -4.02 -1.97 20.62
N VAL A 77 -2.84 -2.24 21.18
CA VAL A 77 -1.56 -1.76 20.62
C VAL A 77 -1.28 -2.45 19.28
N PHE A 78 -1.55 -3.75 19.15
CA PHE A 78 -1.49 -4.47 17.88
C PHE A 78 -2.42 -3.87 16.82
N ALA A 79 -3.68 -3.57 17.17
CA ALA A 79 -4.62 -2.91 16.26
C ALA A 79 -4.13 -1.52 15.81
N VAL A 80 -3.43 -0.79 16.70
CA VAL A 80 -2.79 0.48 16.37
C VAL A 80 -1.64 0.29 15.38
N GLN A 81 -0.73 -0.66 15.62
CA GLN A 81 0.37 -0.98 14.72
C GLN A 81 -0.14 -1.41 13.34
N GLN A 82 -1.14 -2.30 13.27
CA GLN A 82 -1.75 -2.71 12.01
C GLN A 82 -2.27 -1.52 11.21
N ARG A 83 -2.90 -0.54 11.88
CA ARG A 83 -3.40 0.68 11.24
C ARG A 83 -2.26 1.57 10.75
N LEU A 84 -1.20 1.74 11.54
CA LEU A 84 0.00 2.50 11.18
C LEU A 84 0.78 1.84 10.04
N MET A 85 0.79 0.51 9.96
CA MET A 85 1.38 -0.25 8.86
C MET A 85 0.52 -0.16 7.59
N ALA A 86 -0.81 -0.23 7.72
CA ALA A 86 -1.74 -0.06 6.60
C ALA A 86 -1.74 1.35 6.01
N ALA A 87 -1.36 2.36 6.81
CA ALA A 87 -1.18 3.74 6.40
C ALA A 87 0.21 4.04 5.82
N ASN A 88 1.10 3.05 5.70
CA ASN A 88 2.42 3.24 5.11
C ASN A 88 2.30 3.47 3.59
N PRO A 89 2.68 4.65 3.06
CA PRO A 89 2.63 4.95 1.63
C PRO A 89 3.63 4.11 0.82
N ASN A 90 4.66 3.56 1.49
CA ASN A 90 5.66 2.68 0.89
C ASN A 90 5.27 1.19 0.95
N HIS A 91 4.11 0.85 1.55
CA HIS A 91 3.59 -0.50 1.42
C HIS A 91 3.26 -0.71 -0.06
N PRO A 92 3.75 -1.78 -0.71
CA PRO A 92 3.53 -2.03 -2.13
C PRO A 92 2.09 -2.51 -2.33
N ARG A 93 1.13 -1.61 -2.14
CA ARG A 93 -0.23 -1.80 -2.58
C ARG A 93 -0.30 -1.32 -4.02
N PRO A 94 -0.95 -2.08 -4.91
CA PRO A 94 -1.36 -1.54 -6.20
C PRO A 94 -2.10 -0.21 -5.97
N ASN A 95 -1.87 0.77 -6.83
CA ASN A 95 -2.53 2.07 -6.75
C ASN A 95 -4.05 1.84 -6.71
N ARG A 96 -4.71 2.33 -5.66
CA ARG A 96 -6.18 2.40 -5.66
C ARG A 96 -6.58 3.49 -6.64
N HIS A 97 -7.00 3.11 -7.85
CA HIS A 97 -7.72 4.04 -8.73
C HIS A 97 -8.85 4.70 -7.94
N ALA A 98 -9.02 6.02 -8.10
CA ALA A 98 -10.01 6.79 -7.36
C ALA A 98 -11.40 6.14 -7.46
N GLY A 99 -11.96 5.74 -6.32
CA GLY A 99 -13.30 5.16 -6.23
C GLY A 99 -13.42 3.64 -6.14
N ARG A 100 -12.38 2.85 -5.77
CA ARG A 100 -12.55 1.38 -5.75
C ARG A 100 -11.75 0.52 -4.73
N PRO A 101 -12.32 -0.62 -4.28
CA PRO A 101 -11.57 -1.74 -3.68
C PRO A 101 -10.68 -2.49 -4.71
N GLY A 102 -9.54 -3.02 -4.27
CA GLY A 102 -8.53 -3.64 -5.13
C GLY A 102 -8.95 -4.97 -5.79
N GLY A 103 -8.32 -5.31 -6.91
CA GLY A 103 -8.45 -6.62 -7.59
C GLY A 103 -9.63 -6.76 -8.56
N GLN A 104 -10.29 -5.67 -8.92
CA GLN A 104 -11.54 -5.72 -9.65
C GLN A 104 -11.30 -5.09 -11.06
N PRO A 105 -11.87 -5.57 -12.18
CA PRO A 105 -11.55 -5.08 -13.54
C PRO A 105 -12.25 -3.76 -13.88
N VAL A 106 -11.54 -2.79 -14.45
CA VAL A 106 -12.12 -1.49 -14.86
C VAL A 106 -12.75 -1.66 -16.25
N VAL A 107 -13.94 -1.11 -16.46
CA VAL A 107 -14.59 -1.11 -17.78
C VAL A 107 -14.57 0.31 -18.33
N THR A 108 -13.72 0.57 -19.31
CA THR A 108 -13.63 1.87 -19.98
C THR A 108 -14.52 1.87 -21.22
N ILE A 109 -15.19 2.99 -21.50
CA ILE A 109 -15.92 3.17 -22.76
C ILE A 109 -14.93 3.64 -23.82
N VAL A 110 -14.75 2.88 -24.90
CA VAL A 110 -13.83 3.13 -26.01
C VAL A 110 -14.62 3.40 -27.27
N GLY A 111 -14.98 4.68 -27.50
CA GLY A 111 -15.66 5.14 -28.72
C GLY A 111 -17.02 4.49 -29.00
N GLU A 112 -18.01 5.26 -29.50
CA GLU A 112 -19.33 4.71 -29.89
C GLU A 112 -20.01 3.81 -28.82
N GLY A 113 -19.76 4.05 -27.52
CA GLY A 113 -20.36 3.29 -26.43
C GLY A 113 -19.79 1.87 -26.20
N ARG A 114 -18.72 1.45 -26.90
CA ARG A 114 -18.11 0.11 -26.68
C ARG A 114 -17.38 0.04 -25.35
N ARG A 115 -17.51 -1.08 -24.64
CA ARG A 115 -16.87 -1.31 -23.33
C ARG A 115 -15.61 -2.16 -23.47
N TRP A 116 -14.50 -1.70 -22.91
CA TRP A 116 -13.23 -2.42 -22.84
C TRP A 116 -12.85 -2.71 -21.39
N LYS A 117 -12.50 -3.97 -21.10
CA LYS A 117 -12.06 -4.39 -19.76
C LYS A 117 -10.55 -4.14 -19.63
N VAL A 118 -10.21 -3.14 -18.84
CA VAL A 118 -8.85 -2.77 -18.43
C VAL A 118 -8.43 -3.69 -17.30
N LEU A 119 -7.23 -4.26 -17.43
CA LEU A 119 -6.62 -5.13 -16.43
C LEU A 119 -6.02 -4.29 -15.29
N THR A 120 -5.95 -4.88 -14.11
CA THR A 120 -5.37 -4.27 -12.90
C THR A 120 -4.43 -5.27 -12.24
N LEU A 121 -3.36 -4.81 -11.62
CA LEU A 121 -2.46 -5.70 -10.88
C LEU A 121 -3.19 -6.38 -9.69
N PRO A 122 -2.86 -7.65 -9.41
CA PRO A 122 -3.42 -8.37 -8.27
C PRO A 122 -2.97 -7.74 -6.94
N PRO A 123 -3.84 -7.64 -5.93
CA PRO A 123 -3.42 -7.23 -4.60
C PRO A 123 -2.51 -8.30 -3.98
N PRO A 124 -1.54 -7.92 -3.12
CA PRO A 124 -0.77 -8.89 -2.36
C PRO A 124 -1.73 -9.69 -1.46
N GLY A 125 -1.75 -11.02 -1.64
CA GLY A 125 -2.54 -11.92 -0.82
C GLY A 125 -1.91 -12.10 0.55
N GLY A 126 -2.70 -12.10 1.62
CA GLY A 126 -2.18 -12.23 2.99
C GLY A 126 -1.51 -13.59 3.31
N SER A 127 -1.58 -14.55 2.40
CA SER A 127 -1.05 -15.92 2.56
C SER A 127 -0.08 -16.34 1.45
N VAL A 128 0.23 -15.45 0.49
CA VAL A 128 1.07 -15.74 -0.67
C VAL A 128 2.43 -15.09 -0.44
N SER A 129 3.52 -15.79 -0.77
CA SER A 129 4.86 -15.20 -0.66
C SER A 129 5.04 -14.02 -1.63
N ASP A 130 5.96 -13.10 -1.33
CA ASP A 130 6.22 -11.95 -2.20
C ASP A 130 6.66 -12.40 -3.61
N ASP A 131 7.38 -13.51 -3.72
CA ASP A 131 7.85 -14.07 -5.00
C ASP A 131 6.68 -14.64 -5.84
N GLU A 132 5.79 -15.42 -5.23
CA GLU A 132 4.57 -15.94 -5.91
C GLU A 132 3.62 -14.79 -6.30
N TRP A 133 3.53 -13.75 -5.48
CA TRP A 133 2.75 -12.57 -5.83
C TRP A 133 3.37 -11.80 -7.01
N LEU A 134 4.70 -11.66 -7.03
CA LEU A 134 5.42 -11.06 -8.15
C LEU A 134 5.22 -11.84 -9.46
N GLU A 135 5.18 -13.17 -9.41
CA GLU A 135 4.85 -13.99 -10.58
C GLU A 135 3.45 -13.68 -11.12
N LEU A 136 2.45 -13.52 -10.25
CA LEU A 136 1.10 -13.12 -10.65
C LEU A 136 1.05 -11.71 -11.25
N VAL A 137 1.85 -10.78 -10.73
CA VAL A 137 2.03 -9.44 -11.30
C VAL A 137 2.59 -9.55 -12.73
N ASP A 138 3.61 -10.38 -12.93
CA ASP A 138 4.26 -10.58 -14.22
C ASP A 138 3.33 -11.21 -15.24
N CYS A 139 2.62 -12.28 -14.87
CA CYS A 139 1.56 -12.87 -15.70
C CYS A 139 0.46 -11.87 -16.09
N THR A 140 0.16 -10.90 -15.22
CA THR A 140 -0.85 -9.86 -15.50
C THR A 140 -0.33 -8.84 -16.52
N VAL A 141 0.94 -8.45 -16.43
CA VAL A 141 1.60 -7.55 -17.40
C VAL A 141 1.72 -8.22 -18.76
N GLU A 142 2.15 -9.49 -18.80
CA GLU A 142 2.22 -10.28 -20.03
C GLU A 142 0.84 -10.40 -20.69
N ARG A 143 -0.20 -10.69 -19.90
CA ARG A 143 -1.57 -10.75 -20.42
C ARG A 143 -2.06 -9.40 -20.96
N ALA A 144 -1.61 -8.27 -20.39
CA ALA A 144 -1.92 -6.95 -20.93
C ALA A 144 -1.22 -6.69 -22.27
N TRP A 145 0.02 -7.13 -22.41
CA TRP A 145 0.79 -7.09 -23.65
C TRP A 145 0.11 -7.89 -24.78
N ASP A 146 -0.27 -9.15 -24.50
CA ASP A 146 -0.97 -9.99 -25.48
C ASP A 146 -2.26 -9.34 -25.97
N ARG A 147 -3.00 -8.69 -25.05
CA ARG A 147 -4.25 -8.00 -25.35
C ARG A 147 -4.04 -6.78 -26.26
N TRP A 148 -2.92 -6.07 -26.08
CA TRP A 148 -2.52 -4.99 -26.98
C TRP A 148 -2.10 -5.53 -28.35
N CYS A 149 -1.27 -6.56 -28.42
CA CYS A 149 -0.89 -7.21 -29.68
C CYS A 149 -2.12 -7.64 -30.49
N TYR A 150 -3.09 -8.28 -29.83
CA TYR A 150 -4.36 -8.65 -30.45
C TYR A 150 -5.16 -7.44 -30.94
N ALA A 151 -5.31 -6.40 -30.10
CA ALA A 151 -6.03 -5.18 -30.47
C ALA A 151 -5.36 -4.44 -31.65
N GLN A 152 -4.03 -4.43 -31.70
CA GLN A 152 -3.26 -3.83 -32.77
C GLN A 152 -3.43 -4.57 -34.09
N GLN A 153 -3.36 -5.91 -34.09
CA GLN A 153 -3.64 -6.72 -35.28
C GLN A 153 -5.07 -6.52 -35.77
N HIS A 154 -6.03 -6.45 -34.84
CA HIS A 154 -7.42 -6.16 -35.17
C HIS A 154 -7.60 -4.76 -35.77
N ALA A 155 -6.89 -3.74 -35.27
CA ALA A 155 -6.91 -2.39 -35.82
C ALA A 155 -6.34 -2.34 -37.25
N ILE A 156 -5.22 -3.03 -37.51
CA ILE A 156 -4.63 -3.14 -38.85
C ILE A 156 -5.61 -3.80 -39.82
N ARG A 157 -6.26 -4.89 -39.40
CA ARG A 157 -7.26 -5.59 -40.21
C ARG A 157 -8.46 -4.69 -40.50
N ALA A 158 -9.01 -4.03 -39.48
CA ALA A 158 -10.13 -3.10 -39.62
C ALA A 158 -9.81 -1.92 -40.56
N ALA A 159 -8.57 -1.42 -40.55
CA ALA A 159 -8.10 -0.38 -41.47
C ALA A 159 -8.02 -0.89 -42.92
N ARG A 160 -7.49 -2.11 -43.13
CA ARG A 160 -7.43 -2.73 -44.47
C ARG A 160 -8.82 -2.99 -45.05
N GLU A 161 -9.74 -3.46 -44.22
CA GLU A 161 -11.13 -3.76 -44.59
C GLU A 161 -12.02 -2.50 -44.61
N ARG A 162 -11.48 -1.33 -44.23
CA ARG A 162 -12.20 -0.04 -44.11
C ARG A 162 -13.48 -0.13 -43.26
N PHE A 163 -13.50 -1.02 -42.27
CA PHE A 163 -14.66 -1.28 -41.43
C PHE A 163 -14.34 -0.98 -39.97
N LYS A 164 -15.02 0.02 -39.39
CA LYS A 164 -14.88 0.42 -37.96
C LYS A 164 -13.42 0.65 -37.51
N ALA A 165 -12.54 1.05 -38.43
CA ALA A 165 -11.13 1.30 -38.16
C ALA A 165 -10.90 2.30 -37.00
N PRO A 166 -11.64 3.42 -36.89
CA PRO A 166 -11.45 4.37 -35.79
C PRO A 166 -11.68 3.74 -34.41
N VAL A 167 -12.70 2.90 -34.28
CA VAL A 167 -13.03 2.19 -33.02
C VAL A 167 -11.95 1.15 -32.70
N ALA A 168 -11.49 0.39 -33.68
CA ALA A 168 -10.44 -0.60 -33.48
C ALA A 168 -9.10 0.05 -33.07
N VAL A 169 -8.76 1.20 -33.67
CA VAL A 169 -7.60 2.00 -33.28
C VAL A 169 -7.73 2.55 -31.85
N ALA A 170 -8.91 3.04 -31.46
CA ALA A 170 -9.16 3.50 -30.10
C ALA A 170 -8.98 2.37 -29.06
N VAL A 171 -9.40 1.14 -29.40
CA VAL A 171 -9.19 -0.04 -28.56
C VAL A 171 -7.71 -0.38 -28.44
N ALA A 172 -6.95 -0.35 -29.55
CA ALA A 172 -5.51 -0.57 -29.53
C ALA A 172 -4.78 0.46 -28.66
N HIS A 173 -5.15 1.75 -28.77
CA HIS A 173 -4.61 2.80 -27.92
C HIS A 173 -4.93 2.57 -26.43
N THR A 174 -6.17 2.22 -26.11
CA THR A 174 -6.57 1.95 -24.72
C THR A 174 -5.81 0.74 -24.15
N ALA A 175 -5.63 -0.30 -24.95
CA ALA A 175 -4.87 -1.49 -24.54
C ALA A 175 -3.38 -1.17 -24.33
N TRP A 176 -2.79 -0.33 -25.19
CA TRP A 176 -1.41 0.15 -25.03
C TRP A 176 -1.24 0.92 -23.73
N SER A 177 -2.11 1.90 -23.46
CA SER A 177 -2.08 2.69 -22.22
C SER A 177 -2.19 1.79 -21.00
N ASN A 178 -3.11 0.80 -21.01
CA ASN A 178 -3.24 -0.14 -19.90
C ASN A 178 -1.99 -0.98 -19.69
N TYR A 179 -1.41 -1.54 -20.75
CA TYR A 179 -0.15 -2.27 -20.66
C TYR A 179 0.97 -1.41 -20.06
N TRP A 180 1.14 -0.19 -20.57
CA TRP A 180 2.22 0.71 -20.15
C TRP A 180 2.08 1.16 -18.70
N GLU A 181 0.86 1.42 -18.24
CA GLU A 181 0.57 1.73 -16.83
C GLU A 181 0.90 0.55 -15.92
N LEU A 182 0.47 -0.66 -16.28
CA LEU A 182 0.75 -1.88 -15.51
C LEU A 182 2.24 -2.21 -15.49
N HIS A 183 2.93 -2.03 -16.61
CA HIS A 183 4.37 -2.24 -16.69
C HIS A 183 5.13 -1.29 -15.76
N GLN A 184 4.82 0.01 -15.80
CA GLN A 184 5.43 0.99 -14.90
C GLN A 184 5.08 0.74 -13.43
N GLU A 185 3.88 0.27 -13.14
CA GLU A 185 3.48 -0.10 -11.78
C GLU A 185 4.23 -1.34 -11.28
N ALA A 186 4.36 -2.38 -12.10
CA ALA A 186 5.12 -3.58 -11.78
C ALA A 186 6.61 -3.26 -11.53
N GLN A 187 7.22 -2.40 -12.36
CA GLN A 187 8.61 -1.96 -12.13
C GLN A 187 8.76 -1.23 -10.79
N ARG A 188 7.85 -0.30 -10.47
CA ARG A 188 7.85 0.39 -9.17
C ARG A 188 7.70 -0.57 -7.99
N ILE A 189 6.88 -1.61 -8.12
CA ILE A 189 6.74 -2.65 -7.09
C ILE A 189 8.05 -3.42 -6.92
N ARG A 190 8.67 -3.88 -8.02
CA ARG A 190 9.94 -4.62 -8.00
C ARG A 190 11.08 -3.78 -7.39
N GLU A 191 11.18 -2.51 -7.76
CA GLU A 191 12.17 -1.58 -7.20
C GLU A 191 11.99 -1.43 -5.69
N ARG A 192 10.74 -1.28 -5.21
CA ARG A 192 10.44 -1.16 -3.78
C ARG A 192 10.78 -2.42 -2.99
N LEU A 193 10.59 -3.61 -3.57
CA LEU A 193 10.96 -4.89 -2.96
C LEU A 193 12.47 -5.15 -3.00
N ARG A 194 13.16 -4.64 -4.05
CA ARG A 194 14.62 -4.76 -4.19
C ARG A 194 15.41 -3.88 -3.26
N VAL A 195 14.91 -2.72 -2.85
CA VAL A 195 15.60 -1.84 -1.88
C VAL A 195 15.64 -2.56 -0.53
N PRO A 196 16.80 -3.07 -0.08
CA PRO A 196 16.92 -3.62 1.26
C PRO A 196 16.61 -2.48 2.22
N ARG A 197 15.81 -2.73 3.27
CA ARG A 197 15.68 -1.82 4.41
C ARG A 197 17.10 -1.45 4.87
N ALA A 198 17.60 -0.29 4.44
CA ALA A 198 18.81 0.28 4.97
C ALA A 198 18.54 0.48 6.46
N ARG A 199 19.08 -0.42 7.28
CA ARG A 199 19.08 -0.27 8.74
C ARG A 199 19.63 1.14 9.00
N PRO A 200 18.89 2.04 9.66
CA PRO A 200 19.53 3.25 10.15
C PRO A 200 20.63 2.77 11.10
N ASN A 201 21.87 3.17 10.77
CA ASN A 201 23.07 2.82 11.50
C ASN A 201 22.82 2.86 13.02
N ALA A 202 23.08 1.73 13.67
CA ALA A 202 23.28 1.69 15.11
C ALA A 202 24.42 2.67 15.41
N GLY A 203 24.05 3.85 15.94
CA GLY A 203 24.99 4.84 16.41
C GLY A 203 25.87 4.21 17.48
N THR A 204 27.14 4.07 17.13
CA THR A 204 28.24 3.68 18.00
C THR A 204 28.18 4.48 19.30
N SER A 205 27.85 3.81 20.40
CA SER A 205 28.14 4.31 21.74
C SER A 205 28.78 3.18 22.53
N ALA A 206 30.10 3.17 22.53
CA ALA A 206 30.90 2.47 23.53
C ALA A 206 32.05 3.41 23.90
N ALA A 207 31.92 4.00 25.08
CA ALA A 207 32.89 4.87 25.72
C ALA A 207 34.17 4.11 26.10
N PRO A 208 35.34 4.78 26.17
CA PRO A 208 36.48 4.25 26.88
C PRO A 208 36.27 4.46 28.39
N ARG A 209 36.40 3.38 29.18
CA ARG A 209 36.58 3.47 30.63
C ARG A 209 38.07 3.36 30.95
N ALA A 210 38.50 4.33 31.77
CA ALA A 210 39.67 4.44 32.65
C ALA A 210 40.76 3.37 32.59
#